data_AF-A0A8B3S6G0-F1
#
_entry.id   AF-A0A8B3S6G0-F1
#
_cell.length_a   1.000
_cell.length_b   1.000
_cell.length_c   1.000
_cell.angle_alpha   90.00
_cell.angle_beta   90.00
_cell.angle_gamma   90.00
#
_symmetry.space_group_name_H-M   'P 1'
#
loop_
_entity.id
_entity.type
_entity.pdbx_description
1 polymer ?
#
loop_
_entity_poly.entity_id
_entity_poly.type
_entity_poly.pdbx_seq_one_letter_code
_entity_poly.pdbx_strand_id
1 'polypeptide(L)'
;MASDFVGVSKNTGYIWQERWNEERYDGIIPKFAGGRPSKLTASQKEKLKKILEDGGNWTTKDVQLLNFQEIWCRIYRLSPNPIQVNTQINTII
;
A
#
# COMPACT_ATOMS: atom_id res chain seq x y z
N MET A 1 -24.69 5.31 25.02
CA MET A 1 -23.72 4.20 25.26
C MET A 1 -22.31 4.78 25.23
N ALA A 2 -21.31 4.09 25.77
CA ALA A 2 -19.91 4.56 25.73
C ALA A 2 -19.42 4.88 24.29
N SER A 3 -19.95 4.16 23.29
CA SER A 3 -19.68 4.38 21.86
C SER A 3 -20.00 5.79 21.36
N ASP A 4 -21.03 6.44 21.92
CA ASP A 4 -21.51 7.74 21.46
C ASP A 4 -20.53 8.86 21.85
N PHE A 5 -19.84 8.70 22.99
CA PHE A 5 -18.84 9.66 23.48
C PHE A 5 -17.56 9.67 22.63
N VAL A 6 -17.25 8.57 21.97
CA VAL A 6 -16.05 8.43 21.12
C VAL A 6 -16.39 8.52 19.62
N GLY A 7 -17.65 8.83 19.28
CA GLY A 7 -18.09 9.03 17.90
C GLY A 7 -18.08 7.77 17.02
N VAL A 8 -18.23 6.59 17.62
CA VAL A 8 -18.25 5.31 16.88
C VAL A 8 -19.62 4.67 16.89
N SER A 9 -19.88 3.80 15.92
CA SER A 9 -21.12 3.02 15.89
C SER A 9 -21.20 2.07 17.10
N LYS A 10 -22.42 1.73 17.54
CA LYS A 10 -22.62 0.75 18.62
C LYS A 10 -21.90 -0.58 18.33
N ASN A 11 -21.96 -1.05 17.09
CA ASN A 11 -21.30 -2.28 16.65
C ASN A 11 -19.77 -2.20 16.82
N THR A 12 -19.18 -1.06 16.46
CA THR A 12 -17.75 -0.80 16.69
C THR A 12 -17.41 -0.83 18.17
N GLY A 13 -18.26 -0.24 19.03
CA GLY A 13 -18.09 -0.28 20.48
C GLY A 13 -18.12 -1.70 21.06
N TYR A 14 -19.03 -2.56 20.58
CA TYR A 14 -19.07 -3.97 20.98
C TYR A 14 -17.81 -4.74 20.57
N ILE A 15 -17.35 -4.55 19.33
CA ILE A 15 -16.10 -5.17 18.84
C ILE A 15 -14.90 -4.76 19.70
N TRP A 16 -14.84 -3.50 20.14
CA TRP A 16 -13.76 -3.02 21.02
C TRP A 16 -13.84 -3.66 22.41
N GLN A 17 -15.05 -3.80 22.96
CA GLN A 17 -15.26 -4.46 24.24
C GLN A 17 -14.88 -5.95 24.20
N GLU A 18 -15.29 -6.66 23.15
CA GLU A 18 -14.94 -8.07 22.95
C GLU A 18 -13.43 -8.25 22.86
N ARG A 19 -12.76 -7.47 22.01
CA ARG A 19 -11.30 -7.51 21.87
C ARG A 19 -10.56 -7.19 23.16
N TRP A 20 -11.05 -6.24 23.96
CA TRP A 20 -10.48 -5.95 25.26
C TRP A 20 -10.59 -7.14 26.22
N ASN A 21 -11.72 -7.85 26.20
CA ASN A 21 -11.93 -8.99 27.06
C ASN A 21 -11.02 -10.17 26.70
N GLU A 22 -10.72 -10.34 25.41
CA GLU A 22 -9.88 -11.43 24.90
C GLU A 22 -8.37 -11.10 24.92
N GLU A 23 -7.99 -9.95 24.36
CA GLU A 23 -6.61 -9.57 24.05
C GLU A 23 -6.07 -8.50 25.02
N ARG A 24 -6.88 -8.05 26.00
CA ARG A 24 -6.54 -6.98 26.94
C ARG A 24 -6.11 -5.71 26.18
N TYR A 25 -4.98 -5.14 26.56
CA TYR A 25 -4.43 -3.92 25.98
C TYR A 25 -4.16 -4.05 24.48
N ASP A 26 -3.68 -5.22 24.04
CA ASP A 26 -3.34 -5.45 22.63
C ASP A 26 -4.57 -5.39 21.72
N GLY A 27 -5.74 -5.74 22.24
CA GLY A 27 -7.02 -5.71 21.52
C GLY A 27 -7.55 -4.32 21.18
N ILE A 28 -7.10 -3.30 21.92
CA ILE A 28 -7.47 -1.89 21.70
C ILE A 28 -6.60 -1.24 20.63
N ILE A 29 -5.42 -1.82 20.35
CA ILE A 29 -4.53 -1.31 19.30
C ILE A 29 -5.25 -1.43 17.95
N PRO A 30 -5.44 -0.32 17.21
CA PRO A 30 -6.07 -0.36 15.91
C PRO A 30 -5.29 -1.30 14.97
N LYS A 31 -5.95 -2.37 14.53
CA LYS A 31 -5.41 -3.27 13.51
C LYS A 31 -5.53 -2.54 12.16
N PHE A 32 -4.52 -1.73 11.80
CA PHE A 32 -4.44 -0.92 10.56
C PHE A 32 -4.36 -1.75 9.25
N ALA A 33 -4.98 -2.93 9.21
CA ALA A 33 -5.02 -3.82 8.06
C ALA A 33 -6.09 -3.41 7.02
N GLY A 34 -6.90 -2.39 7.29
CA GLY A 34 -8.09 -2.03 6.50
C GLY A 34 -7.86 -1.13 5.29
N GLY A 35 -6.63 -1.01 4.78
CA GLY A 35 -6.31 -0.22 3.60
C GLY A 35 -6.14 -1.07 2.35
N ARG A 36 -6.32 -0.48 1.15
CA ARG A 36 -5.92 -1.15 -0.10
C ARG A 36 -4.44 -1.54 0.01
N PRO A 37 -4.08 -2.81 -0.22
CA PRO A 37 -2.70 -3.22 -0.15
C PRO A 37 -1.86 -2.35 -1.09
N SER A 38 -0.68 -1.98 -0.61
CA SER A 38 0.31 -1.22 -1.38
C SER A 38 0.53 -1.89 -2.75
N LYS A 39 0.55 -1.09 -3.82
CA LYS A 39 0.90 -1.57 -5.16
C LYS A 39 2.35 -2.11 -5.24
N LEU A 40 3.20 -1.74 -4.28
CA LEU A 40 4.56 -2.24 -4.15
C LEU A 40 4.60 -3.57 -3.39
N THR A 41 5.29 -4.55 -3.98
CA THR A 41 5.69 -5.79 -3.32
C THR A 41 6.73 -5.53 -2.20
N ALA A 42 6.92 -6.49 -1.29
CA ALA A 42 7.90 -6.37 -0.21
C ALA A 42 9.33 -6.09 -0.72
N SER A 43 9.75 -6.80 -1.78
CA SER A 43 11.06 -6.60 -2.40
C SER A 43 11.23 -5.20 -3.03
N GLN A 44 10.18 -4.68 -3.66
CA GLN A 44 10.20 -3.31 -4.21
C GLN A 44 10.29 -2.26 -3.11
N LYS A 45 9.62 -2.47 -1.97
CA LYS A 45 9.73 -1.58 -0.81
C LYS A 45 11.15 -1.55 -0.25
N GLU A 46 11.79 -2.71 -0.16
CA GLU A 46 13.15 -2.80 0.40
C GLU A 46 14.20 -2.18 -0.51
N LYS A 47 14.06 -2.33 -1.83
CA LYS A 47 14.89 -1.60 -2.80
C LYS A 47 14.67 -0.10 -2.73
N LEU A 48 13.40 0.34 -2.67
CA LEU A 48 13.07 1.75 -2.55
C LEU A 48 13.69 2.35 -1.28
N LYS A 49 13.67 1.62 -0.17
CA LYS A 49 14.31 2.02 1.08
C LYS A 49 15.81 2.30 0.89
N LYS A 50 16.53 1.40 0.23
CA LYS A 50 17.97 1.58 -0.06
C LYS A 50 18.25 2.84 -0.90
N ILE A 51 17.43 3.10 -1.93
CA ILE A 51 17.58 4.31 -2.77
C ILE A 51 17.34 5.59 -1.97
N LEU A 52 16.37 5.56 -1.05
CA LEU A 52 16.04 6.72 -0.22
C LEU A 52 17.10 6.96 0.88
N GLU A 53 17.78 5.91 1.35
CA GLU A 53 18.85 5.99 2.35
C GLU A 53 20.10 6.74 1.82
N ASP A 54 20.29 6.82 0.50
CA ASP A 54 21.39 7.56 -0.14
C ASP A 54 21.28 9.10 0.01
N GLY A 55 20.24 9.61 0.69
CA GLY A 55 20.18 11.00 1.16
C GLY A 55 19.81 12.05 0.11
N GLY A 56 19.31 11.64 -1.04
CA GLY A 56 18.81 12.56 -2.07
C GLY A 56 17.55 13.34 -1.63
N ASN A 57 17.39 14.55 -2.17
CA ASN A 57 16.12 15.29 -2.08
C ASN A 57 15.09 14.68 -3.04
N TRP A 58 14.47 13.58 -2.62
CA TRP A 58 13.48 12.86 -3.41
C TRP A 58 12.09 13.48 -3.24
N THR A 59 11.42 13.80 -4.34
CA THR A 59 9.99 14.12 -4.30
C THR A 59 9.15 12.87 -4.50
N THR A 60 7.88 12.92 -4.07
CA THR A 60 6.93 11.80 -4.28
C THR A 60 6.78 11.45 -5.75
N LYS A 61 6.97 12.40 -6.67
CA LYS A 61 6.91 12.17 -8.12
C LYS A 61 8.11 11.36 -8.62
N ASP A 62 9.30 11.67 -8.11
CA ASP A 62 10.54 10.97 -8.49
C ASP A 62 10.49 9.50 -8.07
N VAL A 63 9.97 9.25 -6.87
CA VAL A 63 9.75 7.88 -6.34
C VAL A 63 8.75 7.09 -7.20
N GLN A 64 7.68 7.74 -7.68
CA GLN A 64 6.72 7.09 -8.57
C GLN A 64 7.32 6.75 -9.93
N LEU A 65 8.17 7.62 -10.47
CA LEU A 65 8.85 7.42 -11.76
C LEU A 65 9.85 6.26 -11.71
N LEU A 66 10.62 6.14 -10.62
CA LEU A 66 11.54 5.01 -10.38
C LEU A 66 10.82 3.67 -10.40
N ASN A 67 9.65 3.61 -9.77
CA ASN A 67 8.82 2.42 -9.77
C ASN A 67 8.24 2.11 -11.17
N PHE A 68 7.92 3.14 -11.95
CA PHE A 68 7.45 2.98 -13.32
C PHE A 68 8.57 2.40 -14.20
N GLN A 69 9.78 2.98 -14.19
CA GLN A 69 10.90 2.51 -15.01
C GLN A 69 11.24 1.04 -14.77
N GLU A 70 11.22 0.56 -13.52
CA GLU A 70 11.48 -0.86 -13.24
C GLU A 70 10.41 -1.79 -13.83
N ILE A 71 9.13 -1.39 -13.77
CA ILE A 71 8.01 -2.13 -14.35
C ILE A 71 8.11 -2.15 -15.88
N TRP A 72 8.37 -1.00 -16.50
CA TRP A 72 8.56 -0.89 -17.95
C TRP A 72 9.75 -1.72 -18.43
N CYS A 73 10.91 -1.64 -17.76
CA CYS A 73 12.06 -2.48 -18.11
C CYS A 73 11.77 -3.99 -17.94
N ARG A 74 10.96 -4.38 -16.95
CA ARG A 74 10.58 -5.78 -16.74
C ARG A 74 9.62 -6.30 -17.82
N ILE A 75 8.68 -5.47 -18.25
CA ILE A 75 7.73 -5.80 -19.34
C ILE A 75 8.47 -5.88 -20.69
N TYR A 76 9.35 -4.94 -20.99
CA TYR A 76 10.09 -4.90 -22.27
C TYR A 76 11.20 -5.95 -22.36
N ARG A 77 11.68 -6.47 -21.23
CA ARG A 77 12.61 -7.61 -21.22
C ARG A 77 11.91 -8.95 -21.50
N LEU A 78 10.59 -9.03 -21.30
CA LEU A 78 9.79 -10.24 -21.47
C LEU A 78 8.94 -10.26 -22.76
N SER A 79 8.85 -9.13 -23.48
CA SER A 79 8.10 -9.03 -24.74
C SER A 79 8.98 -8.42 -25.84
N PRO A 80 9.35 -9.19 -26.89
CA PRO A 80 10.22 -8.68 -27.95
C PRO A 80 9.49 -7.82 -28.98
N ASN A 81 8.19 -7.53 -28.82
CA ASN A 81 7.41 -6.81 -29.83
C ASN A 81 6.75 -5.52 -29.28
N PRO A 82 7.32 -4.34 -29.57
CA PRO A 82 6.85 -3.06 -29.02
C PRO A 82 5.49 -2.60 -29.59
N ILE A 83 5.02 -3.16 -30.71
CA ILE A 83 3.77 -2.76 -31.38
C ILE A 83 2.55 -3.33 -30.65
N GLN A 84 2.65 -4.51 -30.03
CA GLN A 84 1.54 -5.16 -29.31
C GLN A 84 1.27 -4.50 -27.94
N VAL A 85 2.33 -4.03 -27.26
CA VAL A 85 2.25 -3.42 -25.92
C VAL A 85 1.52 -2.08 -25.97
N ASN A 86 1.79 -1.25 -26.99
CA ASN A 86 1.10 0.04 -27.14
C ASN A 86 -0.41 -0.11 -27.40
N THR A 87 -0.84 -1.15 -28.11
CA THR A 87 -2.27 -1.39 -28.40
C THR A 87 -3.04 -1.87 -27.17
N GLN A 88 -2.43 -2.71 -26.32
CA GLN A 88 -3.03 -3.16 -25.06
C GLN A 88 -3.10 -2.05 -24.00
N ILE A 89 -2.12 -1.16 -23.94
CA ILE A 89 -2.11 -0.05 -22.97
C ILE A 89 -3.19 0.98 -23.28
N ASN A 90 -3.42 1.31 -24.55
CA ASN A 90 -4.47 2.25 -24.96
C ASN A 90 -5.91 1.73 -24.83
N THR A 91 -6.08 0.45 -24.45
CA THR A 91 -7.40 -0.16 -24.21
C THR A 91 -7.77 -0.19 -22.72
N ILE A 92 -6.79 0.07 -21.82
CA ILE A 92 -6.94 -0.03 -20.36
C ILE A 92 -6.94 1.37 -19.70
N ILE A 93 -6.73 2.44 -20.48
CA ILE A 93 -6.95 3.84 -20.11
C ILE A 93 -8.29 4.27 -20.69
#